data_AF-A0A849X502-F1
#
_entry.id   AF-A0A849X502-F1
#
_cell.length_a   1.000
_cell.length_b   1.000
_cell.length_c   1.000
_cell.angle_alpha   90.00
_cell.angle_beta   90.00
_cell.angle_gamma   90.00
#
_symmetry.space_group_name_H-M   'P 1'
#
loop_
_entity.id
_entity.type
_entity.pdbx_description
1 polymer ?
#
loop_
_entity_poly.entity_id
_entity_poly.type
_entity_poly.pdbx_seq_one_letter_code
_entity_poly.pdbx_strand_id
1 'polypeptide(L)' 'YSNEGIAQLLFLESDELCETSYKDKSGKYMNQPGLTLPKL' A
#
# COMPACT_ATOMS: atom_id res chain seq x y z
N TYR A 1 -20.40 9.89 10.41
CA TYR A 1 -19.34 10.90 10.58
C TYR A 1 -18.39 10.80 9.41
N SER A 2 -18.11 11.92 8.74
CA SER A 2 -17.20 12.02 7.59
C SER A 2 -16.11 13.02 7.92
N ASN A 3 -14.88 12.77 7.47
CA ASN A 3 -13.72 13.67 7.63
C ASN A 3 -13.20 13.84 9.07
N GLU A 4 -13.59 12.98 10.00
CA GLU A 4 -12.85 12.79 11.25
C GLU A 4 -11.66 11.87 10.93
N GLY A 5 -10.45 12.29 11.30
CA GLY A 5 -9.23 11.52 10.98
C GLY A 5 -9.38 10.05 11.35
N ILE A 6 -9.17 9.15 10.39
CA ILE A 6 -9.42 7.70 10.55
C ILE A 6 -8.16 6.91 10.89
N ALA A 7 -6.99 7.42 10.51
CA ALA A 7 -5.69 6.81 10.76
C ALA A 7 -4.55 7.80 10.51
N GLN A 8 -3.35 7.43 10.94
CA GLN A 8 -2.09 8.05 10.58
C GLN A 8 -1.18 7.01 9.90
N LEU A 9 -0.44 7.44 8.88
CA LEU A 9 0.60 6.64 8.27
C LEU A 9 1.96 7.02 8.87
N LEU A 10 2.71 6.01 9.30
CA LEU A 10 4.09 6.15 9.72
C LEU A 10 4.97 5.48 8.66
N PHE A 11 6.00 6.19 8.21
CA PHE A 11 6.97 5.66 7.26
C PHE A 11 8.23 5.28 8.03
N LEU A 12 8.73 4.07 7.75
CA LEU A 12 9.96 3.55 8.33
C LEU A 12 10.96 3.35 7.20
N GLU A 13 12.21 3.71 7.47
CA GLU A 13 13.32 3.53 6.53
C GLU A 13 13.95 2.15 6.70
N SER A 14 14.48 1.62 5.61
CA SER A 14 15.30 0.41 5.58
C SER A 14 16.75 0.82 5.36
N ASP A 15 17.68 0.13 6.02
CA ASP A 15 19.12 0.34 5.81
C ASP A 15 19.59 -0.20 4.44
N GLU A 16 18.75 -0.97 3.74
CA GLU A 16 19.05 -1.58 2.45
C GLU A 16 17.90 -1.43 1.44
N LEU A 17 18.25 -1.48 0.15
CA LEU A 17 17.27 -1.49 -0.94
C LEU A 17 16.47 -2.78 -0.95
N CYS A 18 15.17 -2.68 -1.24
CA CYS A 18 14.33 -3.84 -1.44
C CYS A 18 14.83 -4.69 -2.63
N GLU A 19 15.16 -5.97 -2.39
CA GLU A 19 15.55 -6.91 -3.45
C GLU A 19 14.48 -7.08 -4.55
N THR A 20 13.21 -6.98 -4.17
CA THR A 20 12.07 -7.03 -5.09
C THR A 20 10.97 -6.12 -4.58
N SER A 21 10.69 -5.04 -5.29
CA SER A 21 9.66 -4.08 -4.90
C SER A 21 8.25 -4.64 -5.12
N TYR A 22 7.24 -3.99 -4.53
CA TYR A 22 5.84 -4.33 -4.80
C TYR A 22 5.47 -4.20 -6.28
N LYS A 23 6.15 -3.29 -7.00
CA LYS A 23 6.02 -3.12 -8.44
C LYS A 23 6.57 -4.33 -9.20
N ASP A 24 7.77 -4.78 -8.82
CA ASP A 24 8.42 -5.92 -9.46
C ASP A 24 7.62 -7.22 -9.25
N LYS A 25 6.98 -7.35 -8.07
CA LYS A 25 6.06 -8.47 -7.76
C LYS A 25 4.78 -8.47 -8.60
N SER A 26 4.54 -7.46 -9.46
CA SER A 26 3.25 -7.24 -10.13
C SER A 26 2.09 -7.33 -9.14
N GLY A 27 2.24 -6.61 -8.01
CA GLY A 27 1.40 -6.75 -6.84
C GLY A 27 -0.10 -6.68 -7.17
N LYS A 28 -0.87 -7.59 -6.54
CA LYS A 28 -2.31 -7.79 -6.73
C LYS A 28 -3.15 -6.51 -6.71
N TYR A 29 -2.70 -5.52 -5.94
CA TYR A 29 -3.41 -4.25 -5.68
C TYR A 29 -2.58 -3.02 -6.06
N MET A 30 -1.59 -3.16 -6.94
CA MET A 30 -0.86 -2.01 -7.47
C MET A 30 -1.83 -1.06 -8.21
N ASN A 31 -1.69 0.25 -8.00
CA ASN A 31 -2.52 1.31 -8.59
C ASN A 31 -4.03 1.19 -8.28
N GLN A 32 -4.40 0.73 -7.09
CA GLN A 32 -5.80 0.61 -6.68
C GLN A 32 -6.45 2.01 -6.49
N PRO A 33 -7.51 2.36 -7.25
CA PRO A 33 -8.07 3.72 -7.26
C PRO A 33 -9.06 4.01 -6.12
N GLY A 34 -9.50 2.97 -5.39
CA GLY A 34 -10.51 3.08 -4.35
C GLY A 34 -10.75 1.73 -3.68
N LEU A 35 -11.86 1.59 -2.96
CA LEU A 35 -12.19 0.33 -2.31
C LEU A 35 -12.46 -0.76 -3.36
N THR A 36 -11.73 -1.88 -3.30
CA THR A 36 -11.95 -3.03 -4.19
C THR A 36 -12.21 -4.29 -3.38
N LEU A 37 -13.05 -5.18 -3.90
CA LEU A 37 -13.23 -6.52 -3.34
C LEU A 37 -11.91 -7.32 -3.43
N PRO A 38 -11.71 -8.32 -2.56
CA PRO A 38 -10.55 -9.20 -2.63
C PRO A 38 -10.47 -9.87 -4.01
N LYS A 39 -9.30 -9.82 -4.64
CA LYS A 39 -9.01 -10.70 -5.78
C LYS A 39 -8.67 -12.09 -5.21
N LEU A 40 -8.86 -13.19 -5.96
CA LEU A 40 -8.35 -14.52 -5.58
C LEU A 40 -6.91 -14.66 -6.05
#